data_AF-A0A9W6F5D4-F1
#
_entry.id   AF-A0A9W6F5D4-F1
#
_cell.length_a   1.000
_cell.length_b   1.000
_cell.length_c   1.000
_cell.angle_alpha   90.00
_cell.angle_beta   90.00
_cell.angle_gamma   90.00
#
_symmetry.space_group_name_H-M   'P 1'
#
loop_
_entity.id
_entity.type
_entity.pdbx_description
1 polymer ?
#
loop_
_entity_poly.entity_id
_entity_poly.type
_entity_poly.pdbx_seq_one_letter_code
_entity_poly.pdbx_strand_id
1 'polypeptide(L)'
;MLVAAPIAVFVAVLTFFHCSEFLLAYVYMRDELSITSWLITKPYATAMAFAVLEYLVESWALPGLKVGNGGMGYVSWVGLALVLLGEGIRKLGMFTAQSNFTHNIRTTQDPTHVLVTRGIYRYIRHPGYLGWYIWCLGTQVLLANPACCIAFAIVVSGGS
;
A
#
# COMPACT_ATOMS: atom_id res chain seq x y z
N MET A 1 -0.25 27.32 -0.82
CA MET A 1 0.42 26.33 -1.71
C MET A 1 1.18 25.21 -0.95
N LEU A 2 1.33 25.27 0.37
CA LEU A 2 2.29 24.46 1.15
C LEU A 2 1.74 23.15 1.75
N VAL A 3 0.42 23.05 1.96
CA VAL A 3 -0.24 21.84 2.50
C VAL A 3 -0.50 20.78 1.43
N ALA A 4 -0.37 21.15 0.15
CA ALA A 4 -0.76 20.31 -0.99
C ALA A 4 0.25 19.21 -1.34
N ALA A 5 1.54 19.37 -1.01
CA ALA A 5 2.57 18.47 -1.54
C ALA A 5 2.46 17.03 -1.01
N PRO A 6 2.42 16.74 0.31
CA PRO A 6 2.31 15.37 0.79
C PRO A 6 0.99 14.70 0.38
N ILE A 7 -0.13 15.42 0.45
CA ILE A 7 -1.44 14.87 0.08
C ILE A 7 -1.57 14.60 -1.42
N ALA A 8 -0.98 15.45 -2.28
CA ALA A 8 -0.93 15.20 -3.72
C ALA A 8 -0.10 13.95 -4.04
N VAL A 9 1.06 13.79 -3.38
CA VAL A 9 1.89 12.59 -3.52
C VAL A 9 1.13 11.36 -3.00
N PHE A 10 0.44 11.47 -1.86
CA PHE A 10 -0.39 10.39 -1.30
C PHE A 10 -1.49 9.94 -2.27
N VAL A 11 -2.21 10.88 -2.89
CA VAL A 11 -3.22 10.55 -3.92
C VAL A 11 -2.54 9.89 -5.13
N ALA A 12 -1.41 10.42 -5.59
CA ALA A 12 -0.69 9.84 -6.73
C ALA A 12 -0.23 8.39 -6.47
N VAL A 13 0.33 8.11 -5.28
CA VAL A 13 0.77 6.75 -4.93
C VAL A 13 -0.41 5.80 -4.70
N LEU A 14 -1.55 6.28 -4.19
CA LEU A 14 -2.79 5.51 -4.10
C LEU A 14 -3.31 5.12 -5.48
N THR A 15 -3.41 6.10 -6.38
CA THR A 15 -3.84 5.87 -7.76
C THR A 15 -2.90 4.87 -8.44
N PHE A 16 -1.59 5.07 -8.32
CA PHE A 16 -0.61 4.15 -8.88
C PHE A 16 -0.76 2.74 -8.31
N PHE A 17 -0.92 2.59 -6.98
CA PHE A 17 -1.10 1.29 -6.33
C PHE A 17 -2.30 0.54 -6.92
N HIS A 18 -3.48 1.17 -6.95
CA HIS A 18 -4.70 0.51 -7.40
C HIS A 18 -4.69 0.23 -8.90
N CYS A 19 -4.21 1.17 -9.73
CA CYS A 19 -4.13 0.96 -11.18
C CYS A 19 -3.13 -0.13 -11.55
N SER A 20 -1.96 -0.15 -10.90
CA SER A 20 -0.93 -1.18 -11.18
C SER A 20 -1.35 -2.55 -10.67
N GLU A 21 -2.02 -2.65 -9.52
CA GLU A 21 -2.63 -3.90 -9.03
C GLU A 21 -3.64 -4.45 -10.03
N PHE A 22 -4.58 -3.61 -10.47
CA PHE A 22 -5.60 -4.02 -11.41
C PHE A 22 -4.99 -4.44 -12.76
N LEU A 23 -3.99 -3.68 -13.25
CA LEU A 23 -3.30 -4.00 -14.49
C LEU A 23 -2.56 -5.34 -14.39
N LEU A 24 -1.83 -5.59 -13.31
CA LEU A 24 -1.11 -6.85 -13.12
C LEU A 24 -2.07 -8.02 -12.91
N ALA A 25 -3.18 -7.82 -12.21
CA ALA A 25 -4.26 -8.80 -12.12
C ALA A 25 -4.85 -9.09 -13.51
N TYR A 26 -5.05 -8.07 -14.33
CA TYR A 26 -5.53 -8.24 -15.69
C TYR A 26 -4.57 -9.03 -16.58
N VAL A 27 -3.27 -8.79 -16.44
CA VAL A 27 -2.23 -9.46 -17.24
C VAL A 27 -2.01 -10.91 -16.81
N TYR A 28 -1.96 -11.19 -15.50
CA TYR A 28 -1.53 -12.50 -14.98
C TYR A 28 -2.63 -13.36 -14.38
N MET A 29 -3.78 -12.77 -14.00
CA MET A 29 -4.87 -13.42 -13.25
C MET A 29 -6.24 -13.10 -13.90
N ARG A 30 -6.28 -13.08 -15.24
CA ARG A 30 -7.43 -12.57 -16.00
C ARG A 30 -8.74 -13.29 -15.68
N ASP A 31 -8.70 -14.59 -15.46
CA ASP A 31 -9.89 -15.40 -15.19
C ASP A 31 -10.47 -15.14 -13.78
N GLU A 32 -9.72 -14.46 -12.90
CA GLU A 32 -10.13 -14.11 -11.54
C GLU A 32 -10.52 -12.64 -11.37
N LEU A 33 -10.52 -11.87 -12.47
CA LEU A 33 -10.88 -10.46 -12.44
C LEU A 33 -12.31 -10.27 -11.95
N SER A 34 -12.46 -9.40 -10.96
CA SER A 34 -13.76 -8.93 -10.51
C SER A 34 -13.65 -7.52 -9.93
N ILE A 35 -14.77 -6.97 -9.46
CA ILE A 35 -14.78 -5.66 -8.80
C ILE A 35 -13.85 -5.63 -7.57
N THR A 36 -13.60 -6.77 -6.94
CA THR A 36 -12.73 -6.86 -5.76
C THR A 36 -11.24 -6.80 -6.11
N SER A 37 -10.86 -6.98 -7.39
CA SER A 37 -9.47 -6.85 -7.87
C SER A 37 -8.94 -5.42 -7.77
N TRP A 38 -9.82 -4.42 -7.56
CA TRP A 38 -9.42 -3.06 -7.21
C TRP A 38 -8.88 -2.94 -5.78
N LEU A 39 -9.12 -3.92 -4.91
CA LEU A 39 -8.72 -3.93 -3.50
C LEU A 39 -9.28 -2.76 -2.67
N ILE A 40 -10.40 -2.17 -3.11
CA ILE A 40 -11.10 -1.11 -2.38
C ILE A 40 -12.27 -1.76 -1.62
N THR A 41 -12.03 -2.12 -0.36
CA THR A 41 -13.06 -2.63 0.54
C THR A 41 -13.65 -1.49 1.39
N LYS A 42 -14.83 -1.70 2.01
CA LYS A 42 -15.40 -0.71 2.93
C LYS A 42 -14.46 -0.38 4.10
N PRO A 43 -13.86 -1.36 4.82
CA PRO A 43 -12.90 -1.06 5.89
C PRO A 43 -11.69 -0.27 5.40
N TYR A 44 -11.17 -0.62 4.22
CA TYR A 44 -10.06 0.11 3.60
C TYR A 44 -10.42 1.57 3.28
N ALA A 45 -11.56 1.79 2.62
CA ALA A 45 -12.01 3.13 2.26
C ALA A 45 -12.23 4.00 3.51
N THR A 46 -12.81 3.43 4.57
CA THR A 46 -12.97 4.09 5.86
C THR A 46 -11.63 4.46 6.49
N ALA A 47 -10.66 3.53 6.51
CA ALA A 47 -9.33 3.79 7.05
C ALA A 47 -8.60 4.90 6.27
N MET A 48 -8.70 4.90 4.95
CA MET A 48 -8.13 5.97 4.11
C MET A 48 -8.83 7.32 4.32
N ALA A 49 -10.14 7.33 4.54
CA ALA A 49 -10.86 8.55 4.88
C ALA A 49 -10.40 9.13 6.24
N PHE A 50 -10.19 8.28 7.25
CA PHE A 50 -9.61 8.71 8.53
C PHE A 50 -8.19 9.25 8.38
N ALA A 51 -7.34 8.63 7.56
CA ALA A 51 -6.00 9.13 7.28
C ALA A 51 -6.02 10.52 6.64
N VAL A 52 -6.91 10.76 5.67
CA VAL A 52 -7.09 12.08 5.07
C VAL A 52 -7.63 13.07 6.09
N LEU A 53 -8.61 12.68 6.91
CA LEU A 53 -9.18 13.54 7.94
C LEU A 53 -8.14 13.97 8.97
N GLU A 54 -7.35 13.04 9.52
CA GLU A 54 -6.25 13.33 10.45
C GLU A 54 -5.27 14.31 9.82
N TYR A 55 -4.84 14.06 8.59
CA TYR A 55 -3.92 14.94 7.89
C TYR A 55 -4.47 16.36 7.76
N LEU A 56 -5.73 16.52 7.35
CA LEU A 56 -6.36 17.84 7.17
C LEU A 56 -6.53 18.57 8.50
N VAL A 57 -6.99 17.88 9.54
CA VAL A 57 -7.18 18.46 10.88
C VAL A 57 -5.84 18.91 11.47
N GLU A 58 -4.82 18.06 11.42
CA GLU A 58 -3.49 18.39 11.96
C GLU A 58 -2.76 19.42 11.09
N SER A 59 -2.97 19.43 9.78
CA SER A 59 -2.43 20.49 8.91
C SER A 59 -3.00 21.87 9.23
N TRP A 60 -4.27 21.92 9.68
CA TRP A 60 -4.91 23.15 10.10
C TRP A 60 -4.54 23.55 11.54
N ALA A 61 -4.60 22.61 12.48
CA ALA A 61 -4.38 22.88 13.90
C ALA A 61 -2.90 22.99 14.29
N LEU A 62 -2.04 22.19 13.65
CA LEU A 62 -0.62 21.99 14.02
C LEU A 62 0.27 21.92 12.75
N PRO A 63 0.31 22.99 11.92
CA PRO A 63 0.98 22.97 10.63
C PRO A 63 2.48 22.61 10.70
N GLY A 64 3.15 22.93 11.83
CA GLY A 64 4.55 22.58 12.06
C GLY A 64 4.83 21.07 12.15
N LEU A 65 3.82 20.23 12.38
CA LEU A 65 3.95 18.77 12.36
C LEU A 65 3.93 18.20 10.93
N LYS A 66 3.33 18.91 9.98
CA LYS A 66 3.04 18.39 8.63
C LYS A 66 3.93 18.95 7.53
N VAL A 67 4.45 20.17 7.71
CA VAL A 67 5.20 20.88 6.67
C VAL A 67 6.64 21.14 7.12
N GLY A 68 7.61 20.71 6.31
CA GLY A 68 9.00 21.16 6.45
C GLY A 68 9.25 22.35 5.53
N ASN A 69 9.74 23.48 6.07
CA ASN A 69 10.30 24.64 5.36
C ASN A 69 9.92 24.85 3.87
N GLY A 70 8.62 24.84 3.52
CA GLY A 70 8.20 25.09 2.14
C GLY A 70 7.74 23.88 1.31
N GLY A 71 7.75 22.65 1.84
CA GLY A 71 7.40 21.44 1.07
C GLY A 71 7.31 20.15 1.92
N MET A 72 7.65 19.01 1.32
CA MET A 72 7.70 17.72 2.03
C MET A 72 8.75 17.77 3.14
N GLY A 73 8.33 17.50 4.38
CA GLY A 73 9.23 17.33 5.50
C GLY A 73 10.05 16.03 5.37
N TYR A 74 11.12 15.92 6.18
CA TYR A 74 11.97 14.72 6.21
C TYR A 74 11.16 13.44 6.46
N VAL A 75 10.19 13.50 7.38
CA VAL A 75 9.29 12.38 7.68
C VAL A 75 8.51 11.96 6.43
N SER A 76 7.95 12.91 5.68
CA SER A 76 7.23 12.62 4.44
C SER A 76 8.11 11.97 3.38
N TRP A 77 9.37 12.36 3.26
CA TRP A 77 10.33 11.72 2.35
C TRP A 77 10.65 10.29 2.75
N VAL A 78 10.83 10.03 4.05
CA VAL A 78 10.97 8.65 4.56
C VAL A 78 9.72 7.84 4.23
N GLY A 79 8.54 8.42 4.43
CA GLY A 79 7.26 7.82 4.05
C GLY A 79 7.19 7.45 2.57
N LEU A 80 7.58 8.37 1.68
CA LEU A 80 7.64 8.10 0.24
C LEU A 80 8.61 6.95 -0.09
N ALA A 81 9.79 6.92 0.53
CA ALA A 81 10.74 5.83 0.34
C ALA A 81 10.16 4.47 0.76
N LEU A 82 9.45 4.44 1.90
CA LEU A 82 8.74 3.24 2.38
C LEU A 82 7.63 2.82 1.41
N VAL A 83 6.82 3.77 0.92
CA VAL A 83 5.78 3.51 -0.09
C VAL A 83 6.38 2.86 -1.33
N LEU A 84 7.44 3.44 -1.90
CA LEU A 84 8.10 2.92 -3.10
C LEU A 84 8.73 1.54 -2.86
N LEU A 85 9.31 1.31 -1.68
CA LEU A 85 9.86 0.02 -1.31
C LEU A 85 8.77 -1.05 -1.21
N GLY A 86 7.68 -0.77 -0.49
CA GLY A 86 6.55 -1.69 -0.35
C GLY A 86 5.89 -2.00 -1.69
N GLU A 87 5.73 -0.97 -2.53
CA GLU A 87 5.23 -1.09 -3.89
C GLU A 87 6.12 -2.02 -4.73
N GLY A 88 7.44 -1.77 -4.75
CA GLY A 88 8.39 -2.60 -5.46
C GLY A 88 8.36 -4.06 -5.01
N ILE A 89 8.39 -4.32 -3.71
CA ILE A 89 8.34 -5.69 -3.15
C ILE A 89 7.06 -6.41 -3.61
N ARG A 90 5.90 -5.74 -3.52
CA ARG A 90 4.62 -6.32 -3.88
C ARG A 90 4.55 -6.64 -5.38
N LYS A 91 4.94 -5.68 -6.24
CA LYS A 91 4.86 -5.82 -7.69
C LYS A 91 5.87 -6.84 -8.22
N LEU A 92 7.05 -6.93 -7.61
CA LEU A 92 7.99 -8.03 -7.87
C LEU A 92 7.42 -9.39 -7.46
N GLY A 93 6.67 -9.46 -6.35
CA GLY A 93 5.92 -10.65 -5.95
C GLY A 93 4.92 -11.07 -7.02
N MET A 94 4.06 -10.17 -7.46
CA MET A 94 3.07 -10.42 -8.52
C MET A 94 3.73 -10.83 -9.84
N PHE A 95 4.78 -10.11 -10.27
CA PHE A 95 5.50 -10.42 -11.50
C PHE A 95 6.20 -11.79 -11.44
N THR A 96 6.74 -12.16 -10.28
CA THR A 96 7.45 -13.42 -10.12
C THR A 96 6.50 -14.61 -10.04
N ALA A 97 5.37 -14.46 -9.34
CA ALA A 97 4.39 -15.52 -9.17
C ALA A 97 3.38 -15.65 -10.33
N GLN A 98 3.12 -14.55 -11.04
CA GLN A 98 2.17 -14.48 -12.17
C GLN A 98 0.80 -15.07 -11.79
N SER A 99 0.28 -16.03 -12.55
CA SER A 99 -0.99 -16.72 -12.27
C SER A 99 -0.99 -17.52 -10.97
N ASN A 100 0.18 -17.72 -10.34
CA ASN A 100 0.28 -18.33 -9.01
C ASN A 100 0.20 -17.28 -7.88
N PHE A 101 0.09 -16.00 -8.21
CA PHE A 101 -0.21 -14.98 -7.22
C PHE A 101 -1.69 -15.06 -6.86
N THR A 102 -2.03 -14.97 -5.57
CA THR A 102 -3.42 -14.98 -5.12
C THR A 102 -3.67 -13.76 -4.24
N HIS A 103 -4.65 -12.93 -4.59
CA HIS A 103 -5.04 -11.77 -3.76
C HIS A 103 -5.69 -12.18 -2.44
N ASN A 104 -6.37 -13.32 -2.41
CA ASN A 104 -6.94 -13.93 -1.21
C ASN A 104 -6.17 -15.22 -0.87
N ILE A 105 -6.09 -15.56 0.43
CA ILE A 105 -5.57 -16.87 0.86
C ILE A 105 -6.51 -17.94 0.30
N ARG A 106 -6.06 -18.68 -0.71
CA ARG A 106 -6.81 -19.83 -1.24
C ARG A 106 -6.67 -20.99 -0.27
N THR A 107 -7.80 -21.50 0.20
CA THR A 107 -7.88 -22.67 1.11
C THR A 107 -8.05 -23.99 0.36
N THR A 108 -8.32 -23.96 -0.95
CA THR A 108 -8.43 -25.13 -1.83
C THR A 108 -7.24 -25.21 -2.78
N GLN A 109 -6.59 -26.39 -2.82
CA GLN A 109 -5.49 -26.66 -3.75
C GLN A 109 -6.03 -26.76 -5.18
N ASP A 110 -5.60 -25.84 -6.03
CA ASP A 110 -5.76 -25.93 -7.47
C ASP A 110 -4.58 -26.72 -8.05
N PRO A 111 -4.79 -27.76 -8.88
CA PRO A 111 -3.70 -28.53 -9.48
C PRO A 111 -2.76 -27.71 -10.38
N THR A 112 -3.14 -26.50 -10.78
CA THR A 112 -2.29 -25.56 -11.52
C THR A 112 -1.43 -24.66 -10.63
N HIS A 113 -1.67 -24.62 -9.32
CA HIS A 113 -0.95 -23.75 -8.38
C HIS A 113 0.36 -24.41 -7.93
N VAL A 114 1.48 -23.84 -8.38
CA VAL A 114 2.81 -24.30 -8.02
C VAL A 114 3.50 -23.33 -7.07
N LEU A 115 4.24 -23.87 -6.10
CA LEU A 115 5.03 -23.06 -5.20
C LEU A 115 6.14 -22.35 -5.96
N VAL A 116 6.12 -21.01 -5.94
CA VAL A 116 7.13 -20.18 -6.61
C VAL A 116 8.27 -19.87 -5.63
N THR A 117 9.47 -20.35 -5.94
CA THR A 117 10.68 -20.19 -5.10
C THR A 117 11.80 -19.42 -5.80
N ARG A 118 11.51 -18.79 -6.95
CA ARG A 118 12.48 -17.99 -7.72
C ARG A 118 12.31 -16.50 -7.44
N GLY A 119 13.26 -15.67 -7.89
CA GLY A 119 13.19 -14.22 -7.76
C GLY A 119 13.09 -13.77 -6.30
N ILE A 120 12.19 -12.82 -6.02
CA ILE A 120 11.99 -12.26 -4.68
C ILE A 120 11.56 -13.33 -3.63
N TYR A 121 10.91 -14.40 -4.09
CA TYR A 121 10.47 -15.51 -3.23
C TYR A 121 11.64 -16.34 -2.65
N ARG A 122 12.89 -16.14 -3.13
CA ARG A 122 14.09 -16.70 -2.50
C ARG A 122 14.43 -16.04 -1.16
N TYR A 123 14.03 -14.79 -0.99
CA TYR A 123 14.37 -13.98 0.18
C TYR A 123 13.18 -13.75 1.10
N ILE A 124 11.98 -13.63 0.54
CA ILE A 124 10.75 -13.31 1.27
C ILE A 124 9.68 -14.35 0.91
N ARG A 125 9.15 -15.07 1.91
CA ARG A 125 8.12 -16.11 1.68
C ARG A 125 6.79 -15.54 1.16
N HIS A 126 6.44 -14.33 1.62
CA HIS A 126 5.20 -13.65 1.28
C HIS A 126 5.44 -12.19 0.85
N PRO A 127 6.04 -11.95 -0.33
CA PRO A 127 6.37 -10.60 -0.78
C PRO A 127 5.12 -9.73 -0.97
N GLY A 128 3.98 -10.30 -1.38
CA GLY A 128 2.72 -9.54 -1.51
C GLY A 128 2.22 -8.94 -0.19
N TYR A 129 2.27 -9.71 0.91
CA TYR A 129 1.87 -9.24 2.25
C TYR A 129 2.89 -8.28 2.83
N LEU A 130 4.19 -8.60 2.74
CA LEU A 130 5.23 -7.71 3.23
C LEU A 130 5.21 -6.35 2.51
N GLY A 131 5.09 -6.37 1.18
CA GLY A 131 5.00 -5.16 0.38
C GLY A 131 3.77 -4.33 0.72
N TRP A 132 2.61 -4.96 0.92
CA TRP A 132 1.39 -4.29 1.37
C TRP A 132 1.54 -3.66 2.75
N TYR A 133 2.12 -4.38 3.72
CA TYR A 133 2.33 -3.87 5.07
C TYR A 133 3.23 -2.63 5.08
N ILE A 134 4.39 -2.70 4.41
CA ILE A 134 5.33 -1.57 4.30
C ILE A 134 4.67 -0.40 3.59
N TRP A 135 3.93 -0.66 2.50
CA TRP A 135 3.23 0.38 1.75
C TRP A 135 2.18 1.09 2.61
N CYS A 136 1.33 0.34 3.33
CA CYS A 136 0.31 0.89 4.23
C CYS A 136 0.92 1.82 5.28
N LEU A 137 1.98 1.39 5.97
CA LEU A 137 2.68 2.24 6.94
C LEU A 137 3.35 3.44 6.28
N GLY A 138 4.01 3.22 5.14
CA GLY A 138 4.65 4.28 4.37
C GLY A 138 3.69 5.40 4.02
N THR A 139 2.43 5.09 3.66
CA THR A 139 1.43 6.13 3.35
C THR A 139 1.07 7.00 4.57
N GLN A 140 1.07 6.44 5.78
CA GLN A 140 0.80 7.20 7.00
C GLN A 140 2.01 8.05 7.41
N VAL A 141 3.22 7.51 7.25
CA VAL A 141 4.47 8.26 7.45
C VAL A 141 4.61 9.38 6.40
N LEU A 142 4.18 9.16 5.16
CA LEU A 142 4.17 10.17 4.10
C LEU A 142 3.32 11.39 4.49
N LEU A 143 2.14 11.14 5.07
CA LEU A 143 1.26 12.16 5.63
C LEU A 143 1.68 12.64 7.03
N ALA A 144 2.73 12.06 7.60
CA ALA A 144 3.15 12.28 8.99
C ALA A 144 1.99 12.13 10.00
N ASN A 145 1.10 11.15 9.79
CA ASN A 145 -0.09 10.87 10.60
C ASN A 145 0.24 9.93 11.77
N PRO A 146 0.49 10.40 13.00
CA PRO A 146 0.87 9.54 14.11
C PRO A 146 -0.23 8.55 14.51
N ALA A 147 -1.49 8.97 14.58
CA ALA A 147 -2.57 8.13 15.08
C ALA A 147 -2.95 7.06 14.06
N CYS A 148 -3.16 7.44 12.79
CA CYS A 148 -3.40 6.48 11.72
C CYS A 148 -2.20 5.56 11.48
N CYS A 149 -0.95 6.01 11.67
CA CYS A 149 0.20 5.12 11.56
C CYS A 149 0.14 3.97 12.59
N ILE A 150 -0.21 4.26 13.84
CA ILE A 150 -0.39 3.23 14.88
C ILE A 150 -1.57 2.32 14.53
N ALA A 151 -2.71 2.90 14.13
CA ALA A 151 -3.89 2.13 13.78
C ALA A 151 -3.63 1.18 12.59
N PHE A 152 -2.97 1.66 11.53
CA PHE A 152 -2.60 0.85 10.37
C PHE A 152 -1.61 -0.25 10.75
N ALA A 153 -0.63 0.03 11.62
CA ALA A 153 0.31 -0.99 12.10
C ALA A 153 -0.44 -2.16 12.74
N ILE A 154 -1.34 -1.86 13.68
CA ILE A 154 -2.12 -2.88 14.41
C ILE A 154 -3.05 -3.66 13.48
N VAL A 155 -3.82 -2.95 12.65
CA VAL A 155 -4.84 -3.56 11.78
C VAL A 155 -4.19 -4.43 10.71
N VAL A 156 -3.14 -3.93 10.06
CA VAL A 156 -2.50 -4.68 8.96
C VAL A 156 -1.66 -5.82 9.50
N SER A 157 -1.02 -5.69 10.67
CA SER A 157 -0.32 -6.83 11.30
C SER A 157 -1.26 -7.94 11.75
N GLY A 158 -2.51 -7.61 12.12
CA GLY A 158 -3.51 -8.60 12.51
C GLY A 158 -4.15 -9.36 11.34
N GLY A 159 -3.96 -8.87 10.10
CA GLY A 159 -4.53 -9.47 8.89
C GLY A 159 -3.51 -10.12 7.95
N SER A 160 -2.22 -10.12 8.31
CA SER A 160 -1.09 -10.67 7.52
C SER A 160 -0.63 -12.03 7.99
#